data_AF-A0A866VZA4-F1
#
_entry.id   AF-A0A866VZA4-F1
#
_cell.length_a   1.000
_cell.length_b   1.000
_cell.length_c   1.000
_cell.angle_alpha   90.00
_cell.angle_beta   90.00
_cell.angle_gamma   90.00
#
_symmetry.space_group_name_H-M   'P 1'
#
loop_
_entity.id
_entity.type
_entity.pdbx_description
1 polymer ?
#
loop_
_entity_poly.entity_id
_entity_poly.type
_entity_poly.pdbx_seq_one_letter_code
_entity_poly.pdbx_strand_id
1 'polypeptide(L)' 'MVSADRDRRKQKRNFRSLWITRINGAIREMKLFFNYSKWIHHLYTAQLLINRKMLAQMARFNPQCLFMVSKKIAYSEL' A
#
# COMPACT_ATOMS: atom_id res chain seq x y z
N MET A 1 -8.35 -31.85 -9.98
CA MET A 1 -9.14 -30.65 -10.37
C MET A 1 -9.43 -29.70 -9.19
N VAL A 2 -9.69 -30.19 -7.97
CA VAL A 2 -10.04 -29.32 -6.80
C VAL A 2 -8.90 -28.41 -6.29
N SER A 3 -7.63 -28.78 -6.48
CA SER A 3 -6.46 -27.99 -6.05
C SER A 3 -6.28 -26.70 -6.85
N ALA A 4 -6.37 -26.77 -8.18
CA ALA A 4 -6.14 -25.62 -9.06
C ALA A 4 -7.10 -24.44 -8.79
N ASP A 5 -8.38 -24.71 -8.52
CA ASP A 5 -9.37 -23.66 -8.22
C ASP A 5 -9.11 -23.00 -6.86
N ARG A 6 -8.71 -23.80 -5.87
CA ARG A 6 -8.32 -23.33 -4.54
C ARG A 6 -7.08 -22.44 -4.62
N ASP A 7 -6.09 -22.85 -5.40
CA ASP A 7 -4.82 -22.15 -5.52
C ASP A 7 -4.97 -20.80 -6.23
N ARG A 8 -5.84 -20.66 -7.24
CA ARG A 8 -6.14 -19.35 -7.85
C ARG A 8 -6.72 -18.36 -6.84
N ARG A 9 -7.57 -18.82 -5.92
CA ARG A 9 -8.11 -17.96 -4.83
C ARG A 9 -7.02 -17.62 -3.82
N LYS A 10 -6.17 -18.59 -3.46
CA LYS A 10 -5.05 -18.40 -2.53
C LYS A 10 -4.02 -17.42 -3.08
N GLN A 11 -3.71 -17.49 -4.37
CA GLN A 11 -2.77 -16.61 -5.04
C GLN A 11 -3.18 -15.14 -4.93
N LYS A 12 -4.47 -14.82 -5.09
CA LYS A 12 -4.99 -13.44 -4.90
C LYS A 12 -4.75 -12.93 -3.47
N ARG A 13 -4.96 -13.78 -2.46
CA ARG A 13 -4.70 -13.44 -1.05
C ARG A 13 -3.20 -13.26 -0.79
N ASN A 14 -2.38 -14.18 -1.29
CA ASN A 14 -0.92 -14.13 -1.14
C ASN A 14 -0.33 -12.86 -1.73
N PHE A 15 -0.75 -12.46 -2.94
CA PHE A 15 -0.30 -11.21 -3.54
C PHE A 15 -0.75 -9.99 -2.74
N ARG A 16 -1.99 -9.97 -2.26
CA ARG A 16 -2.47 -8.88 -1.40
C ARG A 16 -1.63 -8.77 -0.13
N SER A 17 -1.36 -9.88 0.54
CA SER A 17 -0.49 -9.91 1.73
C SER A 17 0.91 -9.38 1.40
N LEU A 18 1.50 -9.82 0.28
CA LEU A 18 2.81 -9.35 -0.16
C LEU A 18 2.84 -7.83 -0.41
N TRP A 19 1.81 -7.28 -1.06
CA TRP A 19 1.70 -5.84 -1.29
C TRP A 19 1.59 -5.05 0.01
N ILE A 20 0.80 -5.53 0.97
CA ILE A 20 0.68 -4.91 2.30
C ILE A 20 2.04 -4.89 3.00
N THR A 21 2.76 -6.02 3.00
CA THR A 21 4.09 -6.11 3.62
C THR A 21 5.08 -5.14 2.99
N ARG A 22 5.11 -5.04 1.65
CA ARG A 22 5.99 -4.11 0.93
C ARG A 22 5.67 -2.65 1.25
N ILE A 23 4.39 -2.29 1.25
CA ILE A 23 3.95 -0.93 1.59
C ILE A 23 4.32 -0.61 3.04
N ASN A 24 4.11 -1.53 3.98
CA ASN A 24 4.44 -1.33 5.39
C ASN A 24 5.94 -1.08 5.59
N GLY A 25 6.81 -1.79 4.87
CA GLY A 25 8.25 -1.53 4.86
C GLY A 25 8.58 -0.12 4.40
N ALA A 26 8.09 0.27 3.22
CA ALA A 26 8.35 1.60 2.66
C ALA A 26 7.82 2.75 3.54
N ILE A 27 6.64 2.60 4.13
CA ILE A 27 6.05 3.59 5.05
C ILE A 27 6.95 3.79 6.27
N ARG A 28 7.45 2.69 6.86
CA ARG A 28 8.34 2.75 8.02
C ARG A 28 9.66 3.46 7.70
N GLU A 29 10.20 3.25 6.50
CA GLU A 29 11.41 3.94 6.03
C GLU A 29 11.20 5.46 5.87
N MET A 30 10.01 5.89 5.43
CA MET A 30 9.70 7.30 5.20
C MET A 30 9.48 8.13 6.48
N LYS A 31 9.34 7.50 7.66
CA LYS A 31 9.14 8.11 8.99
C LYS A 31 7.95 9.09 9.15
N LEU A 32 7.23 9.44 8.09
CA LEU A 32 6.04 10.30 8.12
C LEU A 32 4.84 9.61 8.76
N PHE A 33 4.67 8.31 8.48
CA PHE A 33 3.61 7.49 9.05
C PHE A 33 4.27 6.26 9.69
N PHE A 34 3.97 6.00 10.96
CA PHE A 34 4.57 4.86 11.68
C PHE A 34 3.90 3.52 11.37
N ASN A 35 2.71 3.53 10.76
CA ASN A 35 1.97 2.31 10.45
C ASN A 35 1.16 2.40 9.15
N TYR A 36 0.98 1.23 8.53
CA TYR A 36 0.22 1.05 7.30
C TYR A 36 -1.27 1.38 7.46
N SER A 37 -1.90 1.01 8.58
CA SER A 37 -3.35 1.16 8.77
C SER A 37 -3.79 2.62 8.78
N LYS A 38 -3.05 3.49 9.49
CA LYS A 38 -3.25 4.94 9.50
C LYS A 38 -3.05 5.49 8.11
N TRP A 39 -1.92 5.20 7.46
CA TRP A 39 -1.65 5.71 6.12
C TRP A 39 -2.73 5.34 5.09
N ILE A 40 -3.22 4.10 5.10
CA ILE A 40 -4.34 3.67 4.25
C ILE A 40 -5.63 4.40 4.62
N HIS A 41 -5.93 4.57 5.91
CA HIS A 41 -7.08 5.34 6.34
C HIS A 41 -7.03 6.77 5.78
N HIS A 42 -5.89 7.43 5.89
CA HIS A 42 -5.70 8.79 5.36
C HIS A 42 -5.77 8.85 3.83
N LEU A 43 -5.32 7.82 3.12
CA LEU A 43 -5.55 7.70 1.68
C LEU A 43 -7.04 7.67 1.32
N TYR A 44 -7.86 6.95 2.10
CA TYR A 44 -9.30 6.88 1.88
C TYR A 44 -9.99 8.19 2.24
N THR A 45 -9.61 8.86 3.33
CA THR A 45 -10.20 10.16 3.70
C THR A 45 -9.82 11.25 2.70
N ALA A 46 -8.60 11.22 2.15
CA ALA A 46 -8.16 12.08 1.06
C ALA A 46 -8.76 11.72 -0.32
N GLN A 47 -9.69 10.76 -0.38
CA GLN A 47 -10.37 10.28 -1.60
C GLN A 47 -9.40 9.77 -2.70
N LEU A 48 -8.20 9.33 -2.32
CA LEU A 48 -7.23 8.77 -3.26
C LEU A 48 -7.50 7.27 -3.43
N LEU A 49 -8.28 6.93 -4.47
CA LEU A 49 -8.69 5.55 -4.79
C LEU A 49 -7.59 4.73 -5.47
N ILE A 50 -6.39 4.69 -4.90
CA ILE A 50 -5.26 3.93 -5.44
C ILE A 50 -5.24 2.52 -4.86
N ASN A 51 -5.09 1.51 -5.71
CA ASN A 51 -5.05 0.12 -5.28
C ASN A 51 -3.68 -0.26 -4.66
N ARG A 52 -3.67 -1.32 -3.84
CA ARG A 52 -2.46 -1.79 -3.13
C ARG A 52 -1.39 -2.36 -4.06
N LYS A 53 -1.78 -2.87 -5.24
CA LYS A 53 -0.83 -3.36 -6.24
C LYS A 53 0.04 -2.21 -6.73
N MET A 54 -0.58 -1.11 -7.15
CA MET A 54 0.08 0.09 -7.63
C MET A 54 0.94 0.71 -6.54
N LEU A 55 0.41 0.85 -5.32
CA LEU A 55 1.19 1.40 -4.20
C LEU A 55 2.44 0.55 -3.90
N ALA A 56 2.33 -0.78 -3.93
CA ALA A 56 3.49 -1.67 -3.75
C ALA A 56 4.48 -1.62 -4.92
N GLN A 57 4.02 -1.36 -6.14
CA GLN A 57 4.90 -1.12 -7.29
C GLN A 57 5.60 0.23 -7.19
N MET A 58 4.88 1.29 -6.81
CA MET A 58 5.43 2.62 -6.57
C MET A 58 6.49 2.57 -5.46
N ALA A 59 6.22 1.88 -4.36
CA ALA A 59 7.19 1.65 -3.29
C ALA A 59 8.52 1.06 -3.79
N ARG A 60 8.47 0.18 -4.80
CA ARG A 60 9.65 -0.51 -5.34
C ARG A 60 10.39 0.31 -6.39
N PHE A 61 9.66 0.90 -7.33
CA PHE A 61 10.23 1.50 -8.54
C PHE A 61 10.38 3.03 -8.43
N ASN A 62 9.56 3.68 -7.61
CA ASN A 62 9.58 5.12 -7.45
C ASN A 62 9.25 5.52 -6.00
N PRO A 63 10.21 5.33 -5.07
CA PRO A 63 10.02 5.66 -3.66
C PRO A 63 9.77 7.16 -3.44
N GLN A 64 10.33 8.03 -4.30
CA GLN A 64 10.12 9.47 -4.24
C GLN A 64 8.64 9.84 -4.48
N CYS A 65 7.99 9.21 -5.46
CA CYS A 65 6.57 9.44 -5.73
C CYS A 65 5.69 9.02 -4.54
N LEU A 66 5.99 7.86 -3.94
CA LEU A 66 5.28 7.40 -2.75
C LEU A 66 5.47 8.36 -1.55
N PHE A 67 6.67 8.95 -1.41
CA PHE A 67 6.93 9.99 -0.42
C PHE A 67 6.11 11.26 -0.68
N MET A 68 6.04 11.74 -1.93
CA MET A 68 5.21 12.91 -2.28
C MET A 68 3.73 12.69 -1.99
N VAL A 69 3.20 11.51 -2.32
CA VAL A 69 1.81 11.14 -1.99
C VAL A 69 1.60 11.19 -0.49
N SER A 70 2.51 10.59 0.28
CA SER A 70 2.45 10.58 1.75
C SER A 70 2.49 12.00 2.33
N LYS A 71 3.36 12.86 1.79
CA LYS A 71 3.46 14.27 2.18
C LYS A 71 2.17 15.04 1.87
N LYS A 72 1.57 14.84 0.69
CA LYS A 72 0.29 15.47 0.30
C LYS A 72 -0.84 15.10 1.27
N ILE A 73 -0.92 13.83 1.65
CA ILE A 73 -1.93 13.32 2.58
C ILE A 73 -1.74 13.91 3.98
N ALA A 74 -0.49 14.03 4.46
CA ALA A 74 -0.21 14.64 5.75
C ALA A 74 -0.63 16.12 5.81
N TYR A 75 -0.48 16.87 4.72
CA TYR A 75 -0.91 18.27 4.67
C TYR A 75 -2.43 18.45 4.56
N SER A 76 -3.16 17.50 4.00
CA SER A 76 -4.63 17.61 3.93
C SER A 76 -5.32 17.48 5.30
N GLU A 77 -4.58 17.13 6.36
CA GLU A 77 -5.08 17.06 7.74
C GLU A 77 -4.81 18.34 8.56
N LEU A 78 -4.01 19.27 8.04
CA LEU A 78 -3.77 20.60 8.62
C LEU A 78 -4.70 21.62 7.96
#